data_AF-A0A2H5Y6J5-F1
#
_entry.id   AF-A0A2H5Y6J5-F1
#
_cell.length_a   1.000
_cell.length_b   1.000
_cell.length_c   1.000
_cell.angle_alpha   90.00
_cell.angle_beta   90.00
_cell.angle_gamma   90.00
#
_symmetry.space_group_name_H-M   'P 1'
#
loop_
_entity.id
_entity.type
_entity.pdbx_description
1 polymer ?
#
loop_
_entity_poly.entity_id
_entity_poly.type
_entity_poly.pdbx_seq_one_letter_code
_entity_poly.pdbx_strand_id
1 'polypeptide(L)' 'MDEGVQGAPPGIRCPRCRAMLPADQRECPICGARIPEASSGSADFLGLTLAFLMYPLLALGIACAGLLLCAALLRWLGR' A
#
# COMPACT_ATOMS: atom_id res chain seq x y z
N MET A 1 -14.12 -27.92 17.56
CA MET A 1 -12.95 -27.13 17.93
C MET A 1 -12.61 -26.28 16.73
N ASP A 2 -12.69 -24.97 16.86
CA ASP A 2 -11.73 -24.02 16.28
C ASP A 2 -12.04 -22.65 16.89
N GLU A 3 -11.07 -22.18 17.65
CA GLU A 3 -11.08 -20.96 18.43
C GLU A 3 -11.07 -19.73 17.52
N GLY A 4 -11.94 -18.78 17.82
CA GLY A 4 -11.97 -17.47 17.17
C GLY A 4 -12.44 -16.40 18.13
N VAL A 5 -11.93 -16.41 19.37
CA VAL A 5 -12.03 -15.26 20.27
C VAL A 5 -11.23 -14.14 19.61
N GLN A 6 -11.90 -13.36 18.76
CA GLN A 6 -11.44 -12.03 18.40
C GLN A 6 -11.54 -11.23 19.70
N GLY A 7 -10.38 -11.12 20.35
CA GLY A 7 -10.22 -10.52 21.66
C GLY A 7 -10.93 -9.18 21.74
N ALA A 8 -11.51 -8.92 22.91
CA ALA A 8 -12.10 -7.64 23.25
C ALA A 8 -11.26 -6.50 22.63
N PRO A 9 -11.88 -5.58 21.89
CA PRO A 9 -11.16 -4.57 21.13
C PRO A 9 -10.19 -3.85 22.06
N PRO A 10 -8.88 -3.79 21.74
CA PRO A 10 -7.92 -3.11 22.58
C PRO A 10 -8.37 -1.65 22.74
N GLY A 11 -8.59 -1.20 23.97
CA GLY A 11 -9.01 0.18 24.18
C GLY A 11 -7.95 1.15 23.63
N ILE A 12 -8.36 2.06 22.74
CA ILE A 12 -7.49 3.09 22.17
C ILE A 12 -7.56 4.35 23.03
N ARG A 13 -6.41 4.99 23.24
CA ARG A 13 -6.34 6.25 23.96
C ARG A 13 -6.56 7.42 23.00
N CYS A 14 -7.51 8.30 23.32
CA CYS A 14 -7.72 9.50 22.50
C CYS A 14 -6.45 10.37 22.48
N PRO A 15 -5.93 10.76 21.30
CA PRO A 15 -4.72 11.59 21.21
C PRO A 15 -4.93 13.02 21.70
N ARG A 16 -6.18 13.50 21.81
CA ARG A 16 -6.53 14.86 22.22
C ARG A 16 -6.74 14.99 23.73
N CYS A 17 -7.63 14.20 24.30
CA CYS A 17 -7.97 14.30 25.73
C CYS A 17 -7.40 13.16 26.60
N ARG A 18 -6.77 12.15 25.98
CA ARG A 18 -6.20 10.97 26.66
C ARG A 18 -7.22 10.06 27.36
N ALA A 19 -8.51 10.24 27.08
CA ALA A 19 -9.55 9.32 27.52
C ALA A 19 -9.36 7.92 26.91
N MET A 20 -9.77 6.89 27.63
CA MET A 20 -9.81 5.51 27.16
C MET A 20 -11.09 5.30 26.34
N LEU A 21 -10.97 4.89 25.08
CA LEU A 21 -12.09 4.62 24.19
C LEU A 21 -12.04 3.16 23.71
N PRO A 22 -13.19 2.55 23.37
CA PRO A 22 -13.20 1.35 22.54
C PRO A 22 -12.52 1.62 21.18
N ALA A 23 -11.78 0.65 20.64
CA ALA A 23 -11.12 0.79 19.32
C ALA A 23 -12.08 1.07 18.16
N ASP A 24 -13.36 0.75 18.30
CA ASP A 24 -14.39 0.94 17.27
C ASP A 24 -14.96 2.37 17.19
N GLN A 25 -14.56 3.27 18.10
CA GLN A 25 -15.11 4.62 18.09
C GLN A 25 -14.40 5.50 17.05
N ARG A 26 -15.16 5.97 16.06
CA ARG A 26 -14.69 6.94 15.06
C ARG A 26 -14.47 8.35 15.61
N GLU A 27 -15.09 8.67 16.73
CA GLU A 27 -15.01 9.99 17.38
C GLU A 27 -14.97 9.85 18.91
N CYS A 28 -14.23 10.73 19.55
CA CYS A 28 -14.14 10.77 20.99
C CYS A 28 -15.36 11.43 21.63
N PRO A 29 -16.17 10.72 22.45
CA PRO A 29 -17.34 11.30 23.10
C PRO A 29 -16.97 12.34 24.18
N ILE A 30 -15.69 12.40 24.59
CA ILE A 30 -15.21 13.34 25.59
C ILE A 30 -14.79 14.68 24.97
N CYS A 31 -14.25 14.68 23.74
CA CYS A 31 -13.68 15.90 23.15
C CYS A 31 -14.01 16.15 21.67
N GLY A 32 -14.78 15.26 21.03
CA GLY A 32 -15.15 15.37 19.61
C GLY A 32 -14.01 15.13 18.62
N ALA A 33 -12.87 14.58 19.05
CA ALA A 33 -11.76 14.28 18.16
C ALA A 33 -12.02 13.00 17.35
N ARG A 34 -11.86 13.06 16.02
CA ARG A 34 -11.90 11.87 15.16
C ARG A 34 -10.73 10.92 15.48
N ILE A 35 -11.03 9.64 15.59
CA ILE A 35 -10.06 8.58 15.86
C ILE A 35 -9.79 7.86 14.53
N PRO A 36 -8.52 7.76 14.10
CA PRO A 36 -8.19 7.02 12.90
C PRO A 36 -8.47 5.53 13.13
N GLU A 37 -9.24 4.93 12.24
CA GLU A 37 -9.41 3.48 12.19
C GLU A 37 -8.06 2.83 11.87
N ALA A 38 -7.74 1.73 12.56
CA ALA A 38 -6.54 0.97 12.30
C ALA A 38 -6.70 0.24 10.96
N SER A 39 -6.55 0.96 9.85
CA SER A 39 -6.38 0.37 8.53
C SER A 39 -5.09 -0.43 8.60
N SER A 40 -5.25 -1.75 8.63
CA SER A 40 -4.17 -2.75 8.64
C SER A 40 -3.11 -2.38 7.59
N GLY A 41 -1.94 -1.95 8.07
CA GLY A 41 -0.76 -1.62 7.26
C GLY A 41 -0.13 -2.87 6.65
N SER A 42 -0.79 -3.45 5.66
CA SER A 42 -0.24 -4.48 4.77
C SER A 42 -0.06 -3.99 3.33
N ALA A 43 -0.47 -2.75 3.03
CA ALA A 43 -0.34 -2.16 1.69
C ALA A 43 1.07 -1.63 1.38
N ASP A 44 1.84 -1.20 2.38
CA ASP A 44 3.13 -0.53 2.13
C ASP A 44 4.25 -1.51 1.75
N PHE A 45 4.31 -2.67 2.41
CA PHE A 45 5.38 -3.64 2.17
C PHE A 45 5.22 -4.42 0.85
N LEU A 46 3.98 -4.72 0.46
CA LEU A 46 3.69 -5.38 -0.81
C LEU A 46 3.87 -4.42 -1.99
N GLY A 47 3.61 -3.13 -1.78
CA GLY A 47 3.83 -2.08 -2.78
C GLY A 47 5.30 -1.91 -3.17
N LEU A 48 6.21 -1.82 -2.18
CA LEU A 48 7.64 -1.66 -2.47
C LEU A 48 8.26 -2.90 -3.12
N THR A 49 7.87 -4.11 -2.70
CA THR A 49 8.37 -5.37 -3.29
C THR A 49 7.90 -5.57 -4.73
N LEU A 50 6.63 -5.26 -5.03
CA LEU A 50 6.11 -5.27 -6.41
C LEU A 50 6.75 -4.20 -7.29
N ALA A 51 7.01 -2.99 -6.75
CA ALA A 51 7.72 -1.94 -7.48
C ALA A 51 9.16 -2.36 -7.85
N PHE A 52 9.88 -2.99 -6.91
CA PHE A 52 11.24 -3.50 -7.15
C PHE A 52 11.30 -4.60 -8.21
N LEU A 53 10.23 -5.39 -8.37
CA LEU A 53 10.17 -6.45 -9.39
C LEU A 53 9.62 -5.94 -10.74
N MET A 54 8.61 -5.08 -10.73
CA MET A 54 8.01 -4.54 -11.95
C MET A 54 8.91 -3.53 -12.67
N TYR A 55 9.67 -2.71 -11.93
CA TYR A 55 10.57 -1.71 -12.50
C TYR A 55 11.66 -2.28 -13.41
N PRO A 56 12.45 -3.32 -13.03
CA PRO A 56 13.46 -3.90 -13.90
C PRO A 56 12.85 -4.58 -15.14
N LEU A 57 11.68 -5.25 -15.00
CA LEU A 57 10.99 -5.83 -16.16
C LEU A 57 10.50 -4.75 -17.13
N LEU A 58 9.93 -3.65 -16.62
CA LEU A 58 9.48 -2.53 -17.43
C LEU A 58 10.65 -1.85 -18.17
N ALA A 59 11.75 -1.60 -17.46
CA ALA A 59 12.96 -1.02 -18.03
C ALA A 59 13.54 -1.91 -19.15
N LEU A 60 13.59 -3.22 -18.93
CA LEU A 60 14.04 -4.19 -19.94
C LEU A 60 13.13 -4.19 -21.18
N GLY A 61 11.80 -4.12 -20.98
CA GLY A 61 10.83 -4.04 -22.07
C GLY A 61 11.00 -2.80 -22.93
N ILE A 62 11.19 -1.63 -22.30
CA ILE A 62 11.41 -0.36 -23.00
C ILE A 62 12.72 -0.40 -23.81
N ALA A 63 13.79 -0.95 -23.23
CA ALA A 63 15.07 -1.11 -23.92
C ALA A 63 14.95 -2.03 -25.14
N CYS A 64 14.30 -3.19 -25.00
CA CYS A 64 14.05 -4.12 -26.10
C CYS A 64 13.21 -3.47 -27.21
N ALA A 65 12.13 -2.76 -26.87
CA ALA A 65 11.29 -2.07 -27.84
C ALA A 65 12.09 -1.00 -28.62
N GLY A 66 12.91 -0.20 -27.93
CA GLY A 66 13.77 0.80 -28.56
C GLY A 66 14.79 0.19 -29.52
N LEU A 67 15.45 -0.90 -29.11
CA LEU A 67 16.41 -1.62 -29.96
C LEU A 67 15.75 -2.23 -31.20
N LEU A 68 14.56 -2.82 -31.06
CA LEU A 68 13.82 -3.40 -32.18
C LEU A 68 13.35 -2.32 -33.18
N LEU A 69 12.84 -1.19 -32.68
CA LEU A 69 12.47 -0.06 -33.52
C LEU A 69 13.68 0.51 -34.26
N CYS A 70 14.81 0.65 -33.57
CA CYS A 70 16.07 1.11 -34.17
C CYS A 70 16.53 0.15 -35.29
N ALA A 71 16.56 -1.16 -35.02
CA ALA A 71 16.93 -2.16 -36.02
C ALA A 71 15.96 -2.16 -37.22
N ALA A 72 14.66 -2.02 -36.98
CA ALA A 72 13.66 -1.92 -38.04
C ALA A 72 13.86 -0.67 -38.91
N LEU A 73 14.15 0.48 -38.30
CA LEU A 73 14.43 1.72 -39.00
C LEU A 73 15.71 1.64 -39.82
N LEU A 74 16.78 1.07 -39.27
CA LEU A 74 18.04 0.86 -40.00
C LEU A 74 17.85 -0.09 -41.19
N ARG A 75 17.07 -1.16 -41.02
CA ARG A 75 16.71 -2.07 -42.12
C ARG A 75 15.87 -1.40 -43.20
N TRP A 76 15.05 -0.43 -42.82
CA TRP A 76 14.22 0.32 -43.76
C TRP A 76 15.01 1.41 -44.49
N LEU A 77 15.94 2.09 -43.81
CA LEU A 77 16.76 3.16 -44.38
C LEU A 77 17.92 2.63 -45.26
N GLY A 78 18.40 1.42 -44.97
CA GLY A 78 19.38 0.72 -45.80
C GLY A 78 18.78 -0.02 -47.00
N ARG A 79 17.46 0.05 -47.20
CA ARG A 79 16.74 -0.54 -48.33
C ARG A 79 16.27 0.56 -49.28
#